data_AF-A0A3P8L1X1-F1
#
_entry.id   AF-A0A3P8L1X1-F1
#
_cell.length_a   1.000
_cell.length_b   1.000
_cell.length_c   1.000
_cell.angle_alpha   90.00
_cell.angle_beta   90.00
_cell.angle_gamma   90.00
#
_symmetry.space_group_name_H-M   'P 1'
#
loop_
_entity.id
_entity.type
_entity.pdbx_description
1 polymer ?
#
loop_
_entity_poly.entity_id
_entity_poly.type
_entity_poly.pdbx_seq_one_letter_code
_entity_poly.pdbx_strand_id
1 'polypeptide(L)'
;MPLLIVVAGIAVLLLLTIKIKLNTFVSLIIVSLAVAIASGMDLNKVVASVESGLGGTLGHIGLIFGFGVMLGRLLSDAGGAQRIALTMLNYFGVKRLDWAVVTSAFIVGIALFFEVGLILLVPILFAIAREAKISPMYMCVPMLSGLLVAHGFLPPHPGPTVIAREYGADVGVVLIYGIIVGIPTFILCGPLLNKVCQRLIPEAFTKEGNIASLGATKSFTESEMPGFGISFLTAMLPVILMALVTIMQMVRPKDAGDPGMLYSCSCFWETRRSRC
;
A
#
# COMPACT_ATOMS: atom_id res chain seq x y z
N MET A 1 6.60 31.83 16.41
CA MET A 1 5.18 31.46 16.63
C MET A 1 4.59 30.43 15.66
N PRO A 2 4.93 30.32 14.36
CA PRO A 2 4.21 29.40 13.45
C PRO A 2 4.37 27.92 13.82
N LEU A 3 5.54 27.49 14.30
CA LEU A 3 5.76 26.13 14.79
C LEU A 3 4.85 25.77 15.98
N LEU A 4 4.58 26.71 16.89
CA LEU A 4 3.67 26.48 18.01
C LEU A 4 2.22 26.29 17.54
N ILE A 5 1.79 27.07 16.55
CA ILE A 5 0.46 26.96 15.94
C ILE A 5 0.31 25.59 15.26
N VAL A 6 1.34 25.13 14.54
CA VAL A 6 1.32 23.81 13.90
C VAL A 6 1.27 22.69 14.93
N VAL A 7 2.10 22.74 15.97
CA VAL A 7 2.10 21.74 17.06
C VAL A 7 0.74 21.70 17.76
N ALA A 8 0.15 22.87 18.05
CA ALA A 8 -1.20 22.96 18.60
C ALA A 8 -2.25 22.38 17.63
N GLY A 9 -2.14 22.67 16.34
CA GLY A 9 -3.00 22.10 15.30
C GLY A 9 -2.95 20.56 15.27
N ILE A 10 -1.76 19.97 15.32
CA ILE A 10 -1.58 18.50 15.39
C ILE A 10 -2.21 17.96 16.68
N ALA A 11 -2.00 18.61 17.83
CA ALA A 11 -2.59 18.18 19.09
C ALA A 11 -4.13 18.22 19.03
N VAL A 12 -4.71 19.27 18.45
CA VAL A 12 -6.17 19.39 18.25
C VAL A 12 -6.69 18.33 17.30
N LEU A 13 -6.00 18.06 16.19
CA LEU A 13 -6.33 16.98 15.25
C LEU A 13 -6.38 15.62 15.95
N LEU A 14 -5.34 15.30 16.73
CA LEU A 14 -5.27 14.06 17.50
C LEU A 14 -6.37 13.98 18.55
N LEU A 15 -6.71 15.11 19.20
CA LEU A 15 -7.81 15.16 20.16
C LEU A 15 -9.17 14.92 19.49
N LEU A 16 -9.44 15.54 18.34
CA LEU A 16 -10.66 15.37 17.56
C LEU A 16 -10.85 13.91 17.09
N THR A 17 -9.76 13.29 16.63
CA THR A 17 -9.78 11.93 16.09
C THR A 17 -9.78 10.84 17.17
N ILE A 18 -9.01 10.99 18.25
CA ILE A 18 -8.88 9.97 19.30
C ILE A 18 -10.00 10.11 20.35
N LYS A 19 -10.23 11.31 20.88
CA LYS A 19 -11.13 11.54 22.01
C LYS A 19 -12.56 11.80 21.55
N ILE A 20 -12.73 12.69 20.58
CA ILE A 20 -14.06 13.07 20.06
C ILE A 20 -14.53 12.07 18.98
N LYS A 21 -13.61 11.26 18.43
CA LYS A 21 -13.88 10.23 17.41
C LYS A 21 -14.56 10.79 16.15
N LEU A 22 -14.23 12.03 15.78
CA LEU A 22 -14.66 12.59 14.50
C LEU A 22 -13.91 11.92 13.35
N ASN A 23 -14.59 11.82 12.20
CA ASN A 23 -13.97 11.31 10.98
C ASN A 23 -12.69 12.12 10.67
N THR A 24 -11.62 11.43 10.30
CA THR A 24 -10.31 12.04 10.00
C THR A 24 -10.42 13.15 8.95
N PHE A 25 -11.23 12.95 7.92
CA PHE A 25 -11.45 13.95 6.86
C PHE A 25 -12.06 15.24 7.41
N VAL A 26 -13.13 15.12 8.20
CA VAL A 26 -13.81 16.28 8.82
C VAL A 26 -12.88 16.98 9.81
N SER A 27 -12.15 16.20 10.62
CA SER A 27 -11.18 16.72 11.58
C SER A 27 -10.06 17.52 10.90
N LEU A 28 -9.55 17.02 9.76
CA LEU A 28 -8.52 17.71 8.97
C LEU A 28 -9.02 19.06 8.44
N ILE A 29 -10.27 19.14 7.95
CA ILE A 29 -10.84 20.41 7.46
C ILE A 29 -11.01 21.41 8.60
N ILE A 30 -11.55 20.98 9.74
CA ILE A 30 -11.73 21.87 10.89
C ILE A 30 -10.39 22.41 11.39
N VAL A 31 -9.39 21.53 11.51
CA VAL A 31 -8.05 21.92 11.97
C VAL A 31 -7.34 22.79 10.95
N SER A 32 -7.46 22.52 9.64
CA SER A 32 -6.82 23.33 8.61
C SER A 32 -7.38 24.77 8.59
N LEU A 33 -8.70 24.93 8.75
CA LEU A 33 -9.34 26.23 8.91
C LEU A 33 -8.86 26.95 10.18
N ALA A 34 -8.81 26.25 11.31
CA ALA A 34 -8.36 26.82 12.58
C ALA A 34 -6.89 27.27 12.51
N VAL A 35 -6.01 26.46 11.91
CA VAL A 35 -4.58 26.77 11.74
C VAL A 35 -4.39 27.93 10.76
N ALA A 36 -5.15 28.00 9.68
CA ALA A 36 -5.08 29.11 8.72
C ALA A 36 -5.44 30.46 9.38
N ILE A 37 -6.53 30.49 10.16
CA ILE A 37 -6.95 31.68 10.92
C ILE A 37 -5.89 32.04 11.98
N ALA A 38 -5.43 31.05 12.75
CA ALA A 38 -4.42 31.26 13.80
C ALA A 38 -3.07 31.75 13.24
N SER A 39 -2.76 31.41 11.99
CA SER A 39 -1.55 31.86 11.28
C SER A 39 -1.66 33.29 10.74
N GLY A 40 -2.81 33.95 10.92
CA GLY A 40 -3.03 35.34 10.51
C GLY A 40 -3.40 35.52 9.02
N MET A 41 -3.91 34.47 8.37
CA MET A 41 -4.39 34.58 6.99
C MET A 41 -5.68 35.43 6.93
N ASP A 42 -5.82 36.20 5.85
CA ASP A 42 -7.07 36.89 5.53
C ASP A 42 -8.22 35.88 5.39
N LEU A 43 -9.31 36.09 6.12
CA LEU A 43 -10.51 35.25 6.14
C LEU A 43 -11.05 34.97 4.73
N ASN A 44 -10.94 35.94 3.82
CA ASN A 44 -11.39 35.78 2.43
C ASN A 44 -10.53 34.80 1.62
N LYS A 45 -9.31 34.52 2.06
CA LYS A 45 -8.37 33.60 1.39
C LYS A 45 -8.28 32.23 2.06
N VAL A 46 -8.80 32.08 3.28
CA VAL A 46 -8.74 30.83 4.04
C VAL A 46 -9.42 29.69 3.28
N VAL A 47 -10.66 29.90 2.83
CA VAL A 47 -11.43 28.87 2.11
C VAL A 47 -10.72 28.48 0.81
N ALA A 48 -10.33 29.47 0.01
CA ALA A 48 -9.62 29.24 -1.26
C ALA A 48 -8.29 28.49 -1.07
N SER A 49 -7.57 28.76 0.02
CA SER A 49 -6.32 28.05 0.34
C SER A 49 -6.56 26.59 0.71
N VAL A 50 -7.62 26.30 1.48
CA VAL A 50 -7.99 24.93 1.84
C VAL A 50 -8.47 24.17 0.60
N GLU A 51 -9.29 24.79 -0.25
CA GLU A 51 -9.74 24.22 -1.52
C GLU A 51 -8.58 23.94 -2.47
N SER A 52 -7.64 24.88 -2.60
CA SER A 52 -6.46 24.73 -3.46
C SER A 52 -5.54 23.60 -2.96
N GLY A 53 -5.28 23.52 -1.65
CA GLY A 53 -4.46 22.44 -1.08
C GLY A 53 -5.11 21.06 -1.25
N LEU A 54 -6.40 20.96 -0.96
CA LEU A 54 -7.17 19.71 -1.15
C LEU A 54 -7.23 19.32 -2.63
N GLY A 55 -7.57 20.27 -3.50
CA GLY A 55 -7.72 20.07 -4.94
C GLY A 55 -6.41 19.69 -5.62
N GLY A 56 -5.28 20.30 -5.23
CA GLY A 56 -3.95 19.94 -5.74
C GLY A 56 -3.57 18.50 -5.39
N THR A 57 -3.83 18.09 -4.15
CA THR A 57 -3.58 16.72 -3.68
C THR A 57 -4.47 15.72 -4.42
N LEU A 58 -5.79 15.97 -4.46
CA LEU A 58 -6.76 15.07 -5.11
C LEU A 58 -6.58 15.00 -6.62
N GLY A 59 -6.24 16.11 -7.28
CA GLY A 59 -6.05 16.15 -8.73
C GLY A 59 -4.87 15.31 -9.19
N HIS A 60 -3.75 15.35 -8.46
CA HIS A 60 -2.56 14.57 -8.81
C HIS A 60 -2.71 13.08 -8.49
N ILE A 61 -3.29 12.77 -7.32
CA ILE A 61 -3.29 11.44 -6.76
C ILE A 61 -4.55 10.65 -7.15
N GLY A 62 -5.66 11.32 -7.44
CA GLY A 62 -6.96 10.70 -7.69
C GLY A 62 -6.97 9.64 -8.80
N LEU A 63 -6.27 9.89 -9.92
CA LEU A 63 -6.18 8.91 -11.01
C LEU A 63 -5.35 7.69 -10.64
N ILE A 64 -4.18 7.88 -10.04
CA ILE A 64 -3.30 6.80 -9.58
C ILE A 64 -4.07 5.91 -8.59
N PHE A 65 -4.86 6.53 -7.71
CA PHE A 65 -5.67 5.86 -6.71
C PHE A 65 -6.84 5.10 -7.31
N GLY A 66 -7.58 5.74 -8.22
CA GLY A 66 -8.69 5.10 -8.92
C GLY A 66 -8.23 3.86 -9.67
N PHE A 67 -7.17 3.97 -10.48
CA PHE A 67 -6.62 2.84 -11.21
C PHE A 67 -5.99 1.78 -10.30
N GLY A 68 -5.32 2.18 -9.23
CA GLY A 68 -4.76 1.27 -8.23
C GLY A 68 -5.85 0.44 -7.53
N VAL A 69 -6.91 1.09 -7.05
CA VAL A 69 -8.06 0.41 -6.41
C VAL A 69 -8.77 -0.50 -7.42
N MET A 70 -9.00 -0.05 -8.66
CA MET A 70 -9.62 -0.86 -9.70
C MET A 70 -8.80 -2.12 -10.01
N LEU A 71 -7.49 -1.97 -10.24
CA LEU A 71 -6.58 -3.09 -10.52
C LEU A 71 -6.52 -4.05 -9.32
N GLY A 72 -6.38 -3.52 -8.10
CA GLY A 72 -6.37 -4.33 -6.90
C GLY A 72 -7.69 -5.09 -6.70
N ARG A 73 -8.82 -4.44 -6.99
CA ARG A 73 -10.13 -5.09 -6.90
C ARG A 73 -10.30 -6.19 -7.94
N LEU A 74 -9.89 -5.96 -9.18
CA LEU A 74 -9.88 -7.00 -10.22
C LEU A 74 -9.00 -8.20 -9.84
N LEU A 75 -7.80 -7.94 -9.31
CA LEU A 75 -6.89 -9.00 -8.84
C LEU A 75 -7.50 -9.81 -7.69
N SER A 76 -8.20 -9.15 -6.76
CA SER A 76 -8.88 -9.79 -5.64
C SER A 76 -10.12 -10.57 -6.09
N ASP A 77 -10.95 -9.99 -6.95
CA ASP A 77 -12.21 -10.60 -7.42
C ASP A 77 -11.97 -11.74 -8.41
N ALA A 78 -10.82 -11.77 -9.10
CA ALA A 78 -10.37 -12.89 -9.91
C ALA A 78 -9.66 -13.99 -9.11
N GLY A 79 -9.46 -13.83 -7.79
CA GLY A 79 -8.73 -14.81 -6.98
C GLY A 79 -7.20 -14.83 -7.23
N GLY A 80 -6.64 -13.85 -7.94
CA GLY A 80 -5.21 -13.79 -8.23
C GLY A 80 -4.35 -13.63 -6.99
N ALA A 81 -4.81 -12.86 -6.00
CA ALA A 81 -4.11 -12.73 -4.73
C ALA A 81 -4.17 -14.02 -3.87
N GLN A 82 -5.25 -14.81 -3.98
CA GLN A 82 -5.31 -16.16 -3.41
C GLN A 82 -4.30 -17.09 -4.12
N ARG A 83 -4.20 -17.03 -5.46
CA ARG A 83 -3.22 -17.79 -6.22
C ARG A 83 -1.79 -17.52 -5.79
N ILE A 84 -1.43 -16.24 -5.60
CA ILE A 84 -0.10 -15.83 -5.12
C ILE A 84 0.19 -16.44 -3.74
N ALA A 85 -0.76 -16.35 -2.81
CA ALA A 85 -0.62 -16.92 -1.48
C ALA A 85 -0.37 -18.43 -1.53
N LEU A 86 -1.26 -19.19 -2.20
CA LEU A 86 -1.15 -20.65 -2.32
C LEU A 86 0.13 -21.09 -3.03
N THR A 87 0.57 -20.37 -4.07
CA THR A 87 1.79 -20.71 -4.80
C THR A 87 3.04 -20.56 -3.93
N MET A 88 3.14 -19.47 -3.16
CA MET A 88 4.27 -19.27 -2.24
C MET A 88 4.27 -20.30 -1.11
N LEU A 89 3.11 -20.68 -0.60
CA LEU A 89 2.99 -21.73 0.43
C LEU A 89 3.48 -23.08 -0.10
N ASN A 90 3.11 -23.44 -1.32
CA ASN A 90 3.60 -24.65 -1.97
C ASN A 90 5.11 -24.58 -2.26
N TYR A 91 5.63 -23.40 -2.59
CA TYR A 91 7.04 -23.19 -2.89
C TYR A 91 7.94 -23.30 -1.65
N PHE A 92 7.62 -22.61 -0.56
CA PHE A 92 8.40 -22.64 0.68
C PHE A 92 8.14 -23.90 1.52
N GLY A 93 6.95 -24.49 1.38
CA GLY A 93 6.51 -25.66 2.10
C GLY A 93 6.15 -25.40 3.57
N VAL A 94 5.54 -26.41 4.19
CA VAL A 94 4.98 -26.34 5.56
C VAL A 94 6.04 -26.02 6.63
N LYS A 95 7.31 -26.34 6.38
CA LYS A 95 8.42 -26.09 7.31
C LYS A 95 8.81 -24.60 7.45
N ARG A 96 8.43 -23.74 6.50
CA ARG A 96 8.77 -22.30 6.47
C ARG A 96 7.54 -21.44 6.17
N LEU A 97 6.43 -21.76 6.86
CA LEU A 97 5.15 -21.05 6.71
C LEU A 97 5.26 -19.56 7.02
N ASP A 98 6.07 -19.17 8.00
CA ASP A 98 6.35 -17.78 8.33
C ASP A 98 6.93 -16.99 7.15
N TRP A 99 7.90 -17.58 6.43
CA TRP A 99 8.51 -17.00 5.24
C TRP A 99 7.57 -16.97 4.04
N ALA A 100 6.80 -18.05 3.85
CA ALA A 100 5.80 -18.12 2.80
C ALA A 100 4.78 -16.99 2.95
N VAL A 101 4.21 -16.86 4.14
CA VAL A 101 3.13 -15.93 4.45
C VAL A 101 3.61 -14.49 4.38
N VAL A 102 4.77 -14.16 4.97
CA VAL A 102 5.27 -12.77 4.93
C VAL A 102 5.59 -12.33 3.50
N THR A 103 6.16 -13.21 2.68
CA THR A 103 6.53 -12.89 1.29
C THR A 103 5.27 -12.74 0.44
N SER A 104 4.30 -13.65 0.58
CA SER A 104 2.98 -13.51 -0.07
C SER A 104 2.29 -12.22 0.32
N ALA A 105 2.23 -11.92 1.62
CA ALA A 105 1.59 -10.74 2.15
C ALA A 105 2.25 -9.45 1.65
N PHE A 106 3.58 -9.44 1.53
CA PHE A 106 4.31 -8.31 0.97
C PHE A 106 4.01 -8.10 -0.52
N ILE A 107 4.06 -9.17 -1.34
CA ILE A 107 3.74 -9.11 -2.77
C ILE A 107 2.29 -8.67 -3.00
N VAL A 108 1.35 -9.27 -2.26
CA VAL A 108 -0.07 -8.93 -2.35
C VAL A 108 -0.32 -7.51 -1.85
N GLY A 109 0.34 -7.10 -0.76
CA GLY A 109 0.20 -5.77 -0.16
C GLY A 109 0.78 -4.63 -1.01
N ILE A 110 1.64 -4.92 -1.98
CA ILE A 110 2.07 -3.92 -2.97
C ILE A 110 0.92 -3.54 -3.91
N ALA A 111 0.08 -4.51 -4.27
CA ALA A 111 -1.01 -4.33 -5.23
C ALA A 111 -2.34 -4.00 -4.56
N LEU A 112 -2.59 -4.60 -3.40
CA LEU A 112 -3.81 -4.45 -2.63
C LEU A 112 -3.60 -3.52 -1.46
N PHE A 113 -4.61 -2.71 -1.16
CA PHE A 113 -4.68 -1.96 0.09
C PHE A 113 -4.64 -2.91 1.28
N PHE A 114 -4.11 -2.42 2.40
CA PHE A 114 -3.96 -3.17 3.63
C PHE A 114 -5.28 -3.86 4.04
N GLU A 115 -6.41 -3.14 4.02
CA GLU A 115 -7.69 -3.70 4.44
C GLU A 115 -8.16 -4.82 3.50
N VAL A 116 -8.02 -4.63 2.19
CA VAL A 116 -8.45 -5.61 1.18
C VAL A 116 -7.56 -6.85 1.26
N GLY A 117 -6.23 -6.67 1.35
CA GLY A 117 -5.28 -7.75 1.51
C GLY A 117 -5.51 -8.55 2.79
N LEU A 118 -5.81 -7.87 3.90
CA LEU A 118 -6.15 -8.52 5.17
C LEU A 118 -7.43 -9.37 5.04
N ILE A 119 -8.52 -8.81 4.52
CA ILE A 119 -9.80 -9.50 4.35
C ILE A 119 -9.65 -10.76 3.48
N LEU A 120 -8.79 -10.71 2.47
CA LEU A 120 -8.54 -11.84 1.58
C LEU A 120 -7.61 -12.90 2.18
N LEU A 121 -6.51 -12.50 2.82
CA LEU A 121 -5.48 -13.43 3.30
C LEU A 121 -5.89 -14.14 4.59
N VAL A 122 -6.69 -13.49 5.45
CA VAL A 122 -7.18 -14.10 6.69
C VAL A 122 -7.86 -15.46 6.46
N PRO A 123 -8.89 -15.61 5.61
CA PRO A 123 -9.54 -16.92 5.43
C PRO A 123 -8.61 -17.99 4.85
N ILE A 124 -7.71 -17.60 3.94
CA ILE A 124 -6.68 -18.49 3.39
C ILE A 124 -5.78 -19.01 4.51
N LEU A 125 -5.30 -18.09 5.36
CA LEU A 125 -4.47 -18.38 6.52
C LEU A 125 -5.16 -19.36 7.47
N PHE A 126 -6.45 -19.16 7.78
CA PHE A 126 -7.20 -20.09 8.64
C PHE A 126 -7.39 -21.47 7.98
N ALA A 127 -7.63 -21.53 6.67
CA ALA A 127 -7.73 -22.79 5.95
C ALA A 127 -6.42 -23.61 6.03
N ILE A 128 -5.27 -22.94 5.85
CA ILE A 128 -3.94 -23.57 5.95
C ILE A 128 -3.63 -23.96 7.39
N ALA A 129 -3.97 -23.12 8.37
CA ALA A 129 -3.71 -23.39 9.78
C ALA A 129 -4.39 -24.70 10.20
N ARG A 130 -5.63 -24.90 9.76
CA ARG A 130 -6.41 -26.12 9.99
C ARG A 130 -5.77 -27.34 9.32
N GLU A 131 -5.37 -27.20 8.06
CA GLU A 131 -4.75 -28.30 7.30
C GLU A 131 -3.39 -28.70 7.88
N ALA A 132 -2.56 -27.71 8.21
CA ALA A 132 -1.25 -27.91 8.83
C ALA A 132 -1.31 -28.24 10.32
N LYS A 133 -2.51 -28.21 10.94
CA LYS A 133 -2.75 -28.42 12.38
C LYS A 133 -1.86 -27.54 13.27
N ILE A 134 -1.74 -26.27 12.89
CA ILE A 134 -1.01 -25.25 13.65
C ILE A 134 -1.94 -24.12 14.06
N SER A 135 -1.56 -23.35 15.09
CA SER A 135 -2.32 -22.16 15.46
C SER A 135 -2.25 -21.09 14.36
N PRO A 136 -3.39 -20.46 13.98
CA PRO A 136 -3.42 -19.35 13.02
C PRO A 136 -2.52 -18.18 13.43
N MET A 137 -2.34 -17.96 14.73
CA MET A 137 -1.51 -16.87 15.24
C MET A 137 -0.06 -16.94 14.75
N TYR A 138 0.44 -18.16 14.50
CA TYR A 138 1.77 -18.40 13.93
C TYR A 138 1.97 -17.71 12.57
N MET A 139 0.89 -17.56 11.80
CA MET A 139 0.90 -16.94 10.48
C MET A 139 0.40 -15.50 10.48
N CYS A 140 -0.42 -15.10 11.47
CA CYS A 140 -0.99 -13.75 11.52
C CYS A 140 0.07 -12.66 11.65
N VAL A 141 1.08 -12.87 12.52
CA VAL A 141 2.18 -11.90 12.72
C VAL A 141 2.96 -11.65 11.42
N PRO A 142 3.50 -12.68 10.73
CA PRO A 142 4.20 -12.47 9.46
C PRO A 142 3.28 -11.90 8.37
N MET A 143 2.00 -12.30 8.31
CA MET A 143 1.04 -11.73 7.36
C MET A 143 0.87 -10.21 7.57
N LEU A 144 0.57 -9.79 8.79
CA LEU A 144 0.38 -8.39 9.14
C LEU A 144 1.65 -7.57 8.88
N SER A 145 2.82 -8.12 9.21
CA SER A 145 4.09 -7.46 8.94
C SER A 145 4.30 -7.22 7.44
N GLY A 146 4.06 -8.23 6.59
CA GLY A 146 4.23 -8.09 5.14
C GLY A 146 3.30 -7.03 4.56
N LEU A 147 2.01 -7.07 4.93
CA LEU A 147 1.01 -6.10 4.49
C LEU A 147 1.32 -4.67 4.98
N LEU A 148 1.68 -4.49 6.25
CA LEU A 148 1.95 -3.17 6.84
C LEU A 148 3.20 -2.52 6.26
N VAL A 149 4.26 -3.29 6.04
CA VAL A 149 5.48 -2.76 5.42
C VAL A 149 5.19 -2.29 4.00
N ALA A 150 4.48 -3.10 3.20
CA ALA A 150 4.10 -2.68 1.85
C ALA A 150 3.22 -1.41 1.87
N HIS A 151 2.21 -1.37 2.75
CA HIS A 151 1.28 -0.26 2.87
C HIS A 151 1.95 1.05 3.32
N GLY A 152 2.87 0.97 4.27
CA GLY A 152 3.48 2.14 4.90
C GLY A 152 4.73 2.65 4.22
N PHE A 153 5.46 1.82 3.46
CA PHE A 153 6.80 2.16 2.96
C PHE A 153 6.81 2.38 1.45
N LEU A 154 5.85 1.82 0.71
CA LEU A 154 5.93 1.74 -0.75
C LEU A 154 4.87 2.60 -1.45
N PRO A 155 5.28 3.58 -2.27
CA PRO A 155 4.42 4.12 -3.31
C PRO A 155 3.92 3.00 -4.24
N PRO A 156 2.69 3.08 -4.80
CA PRO A 156 1.83 4.25 -4.91
C PRO A 156 0.83 4.43 -3.74
N HIS A 157 1.06 3.80 -2.58
CA HIS A 157 0.17 3.97 -1.43
C HIS A 157 0.06 5.45 -0.99
N PRO A 158 -1.09 5.85 -0.40
CA PRO A 158 -1.43 7.28 -0.31
C PRO A 158 -0.47 8.02 0.60
N GLY A 159 -0.19 7.46 1.77
CA GLY A 159 0.75 8.04 2.72
C GLY A 159 2.13 8.28 2.11
N PRO A 160 2.83 7.21 1.65
CA PRO A 160 4.15 7.35 1.03
C PRO A 160 4.17 8.30 -0.17
N THR A 161 3.13 8.25 -1.01
CA THR A 161 3.06 9.08 -2.23
C THR A 161 2.85 10.55 -1.89
N VAL A 162 1.95 10.88 -0.96
CA VAL A 162 1.74 12.27 -0.52
C VAL A 162 3.03 12.82 0.09
N ILE A 163 3.66 12.07 1.01
CA ILE A 163 4.90 12.52 1.67
C ILE A 163 6.01 12.74 0.63
N ALA A 164 6.21 11.82 -0.31
CA ALA A 164 7.20 11.99 -1.37
C ALA A 164 6.97 13.28 -2.16
N ARG A 165 5.71 13.60 -2.49
CA ARG A 165 5.36 14.78 -3.27
C ARG A 165 5.50 16.09 -2.50
N GLU A 166 5.07 16.13 -1.23
CA GLU A 166 5.21 17.32 -0.39
C GLU A 166 6.67 17.72 -0.17
N TYR A 167 7.58 16.74 -0.12
CA TYR A 167 9.02 16.98 -0.05
C TYR A 167 9.69 17.18 -1.42
N GLY A 168 8.94 17.14 -2.52
CA GLY A 168 9.46 17.25 -3.88
C GLY A 168 10.36 16.07 -4.29
N ALA A 169 10.27 14.94 -3.60
CA ALA A 169 11.02 13.73 -3.90
C ALA A 169 10.42 12.99 -5.10
N ASP A 170 11.30 12.36 -5.89
CA ASP A 170 10.86 11.46 -6.96
C ASP A 170 10.23 10.19 -6.36
N VAL A 171 8.98 9.92 -6.73
CA VAL A 171 8.19 8.81 -6.18
C VAL A 171 8.82 7.45 -6.51
N GLY A 172 9.48 7.35 -7.66
CA GLY A 172 10.18 6.16 -8.10
C GLY A 172 11.47 5.89 -7.31
N VAL A 173 12.22 6.95 -6.99
CA VAL A 173 13.37 6.87 -6.07
C VAL A 173 12.91 6.44 -4.68
N VAL A 174 11.82 7.04 -4.16
CA VAL A 174 11.24 6.66 -2.87
C VAL A 174 10.79 5.19 -2.87
N LEU A 175 10.23 4.69 -3.96
CA LEU A 175 9.89 3.27 -4.13
C LEU A 175 11.14 2.37 -4.00
N ILE A 176 12.24 2.70 -4.68
CA ILE A 176 13.48 1.92 -4.61
C ILE A 176 14.00 1.88 -3.17
N TYR A 177 14.10 3.03 -2.49
CA TYR A 177 14.51 3.08 -1.08
C TYR A 177 13.51 2.36 -0.16
N GLY A 178 12.21 2.49 -0.43
CA GLY A 178 11.15 1.81 0.29
C GLY A 178 11.28 0.29 0.20
N ILE A 179 11.65 -0.26 -0.95
CA ILE A 179 11.92 -1.70 -1.11
C ILE A 179 13.21 -2.09 -0.37
N ILE A 180 14.28 -1.30 -0.52
CA ILE A 180 15.57 -1.56 0.14
C ILE A 180 15.43 -1.59 1.66
N VAL A 181 14.65 -0.68 2.25
CA VAL A 181 14.40 -0.62 3.70
C VAL A 181 13.27 -1.57 4.11
N GLY A 182 12.28 -1.77 3.25
CA GLY A 182 11.12 -2.62 3.49
C GLY A 182 11.48 -4.10 3.60
N ILE A 183 12.40 -4.61 2.76
CA ILE A 183 12.84 -6.00 2.79
C ILE A 183 13.43 -6.37 4.17
N PRO A 184 14.44 -5.66 4.70
CA PRO A 184 14.91 -5.88 6.07
C PRO A 184 13.80 -5.75 7.10
N THR A 185 12.91 -4.76 6.96
CA THR A 185 11.86 -4.49 7.94
C THR A 185 10.87 -5.64 8.04
N PHE A 186 10.36 -6.19 6.94
CA PHE A 186 9.42 -7.31 7.02
C PHE A 186 10.10 -8.61 7.47
N ILE A 187 11.40 -8.78 7.21
CA ILE A 187 12.17 -9.94 7.71
C ILE A 187 12.30 -9.86 9.24
N LEU A 188 12.61 -8.68 9.77
CA LEU A 188 12.72 -8.43 11.22
C LEU A 188 11.35 -8.52 11.91
N CYS A 189 10.34 -7.84 11.36
CA CYS A 189 9.01 -7.74 11.96
C CYS A 189 8.09 -8.94 11.64
N GLY A 190 8.43 -9.77 10.66
CA GLY A 190 7.69 -10.97 10.31
C GLY A 190 8.24 -12.18 11.05
N PRO A 191 9.13 -12.99 10.44
CA PRO A 191 9.66 -14.21 11.06
C PRO A 191 10.36 -14.00 12.41
N LEU A 192 11.17 -12.94 12.55
CA LEU A 192 11.97 -12.72 13.77
C LEU A 192 11.09 -12.28 14.94
N LEU A 193 10.25 -11.26 14.75
CA LEU A 193 9.29 -10.83 15.77
C LEU A 193 8.33 -11.96 16.13
N ASN A 194 7.90 -12.79 15.18
CA ASN A 194 7.05 -13.93 15.45
C ASN A 194 7.67 -14.90 16.48
N LYS A 195 8.99 -15.16 16.39
CA LYS A 195 9.70 -15.98 17.40
C LYS A 195 9.73 -15.34 18.78
N VAL A 196 9.81 -14.01 18.84
CA VAL A 196 9.75 -13.27 20.11
C VAL A 196 8.34 -13.33 20.69
N CYS A 197 7.31 -13.10 19.88
CA CYS A 197 5.91 -13.19 20.28
C CYS A 197 5.55 -14.58 20.83
N GLN A 198 6.06 -15.64 20.22
CA GLN A 198 5.85 -17.02 20.71
C GLN A 198 6.45 -17.26 22.10
N ARG A 199 7.55 -16.58 22.44
CA ARG A 199 8.15 -16.68 23.79
C ARG A 199 7.42 -15.82 24.81
N LEU A 200 6.94 -14.65 24.40
CA LEU A 200 6.27 -13.70 25.30
C LEU A 200 4.83 -14.12 25.62
N ILE A 201 4.10 -14.69 24.64
CA ILE A 201 2.69 -15.02 24.77
C ILE A 201 2.42 -16.42 24.20
N PRO A 202 3.02 -17.49 24.76
CA PRO A 202 2.91 -18.84 24.22
C PRO A 202 1.45 -19.33 24.15
N GLU A 203 0.60 -18.91 25.09
CA GLU A 203 -0.83 -19.25 25.13
C GLU A 203 -1.62 -18.78 23.90
N ALA A 204 -1.17 -17.71 23.22
CA ALA A 204 -1.81 -17.24 22.00
C ALA A 204 -1.51 -18.13 20.79
N PHE A 205 -0.41 -18.91 20.83
CA PHE A 205 0.05 -19.78 19.75
C PHE A 205 -0.32 -21.25 19.96
N THR A 206 -0.96 -21.61 21.07
CA THR A 206 -1.47 -22.96 21.33
C THR A 206 -2.97 -23.09 21.05
N LYS A 207 -3.70 -21.98 20.92
CA LYS A 207 -5.13 -22.00 20.61
C LYS A 207 -5.36 -22.35 19.15
N GLU A 208 -6.14 -23.41 18.92
CA GLU A 208 -6.75 -23.69 17.62
C GLU A 208 -7.81 -22.61 17.37
N GLY A 209 -7.63 -21.82 16.31
CA GLY A 209 -8.54 -20.72 16.00
C GLY A 209 -9.89 -21.25 15.51
N ASN A 210 -10.99 -20.64 15.99
CA ASN A 210 -12.33 -21.00 15.55
C ASN A 210 -12.72 -20.20 14.30
N ILE A 211 -12.77 -20.88 13.15
CA ILE A 211 -13.17 -20.31 11.85
C ILE A 211 -14.62 -19.81 11.88
N ALA A 212 -15.48 -20.32 12.78
CA ALA A 212 -16.88 -19.90 12.88
C ALA A 212 -17.07 -18.42 13.28
N SER A 213 -16.03 -17.76 13.77
CA SER A 213 -16.04 -16.32 14.09
C SER A 213 -15.77 -15.41 12.89
N LEU A 214 -15.27 -15.96 11.78
CA LEU A 214 -15.00 -15.26 10.54
C LEU A 214 -16.19 -15.49 9.62
N GLY A 215 -16.98 -14.45 9.35
CA GLY A 215 -18.13 -14.53 8.45
C GLY A 215 -17.76 -15.07 7.06
N ALA A 216 -18.77 -15.30 6.22
CA ALA A 216 -18.58 -15.88 4.89
C ALA A 216 -17.59 -15.06 4.02
N THR A 217 -16.34 -15.52 3.96
CA THR A 217 -15.31 -14.99 3.07
C THR A 217 -15.26 -15.79 1.79
N LYS A 218 -15.14 -15.09 0.66
CA LYS A 218 -15.05 -15.69 -0.67
C LYS A 218 -13.68 -16.33 -0.87
N SER A 219 -13.64 -17.67 -0.83
CA SER A 219 -12.48 -18.46 -1.27
C SER A 219 -12.77 -18.96 -2.68
N PHE A 220 -11.80 -18.83 -3.57
CA PHE A 220 -11.90 -19.32 -4.94
C PHE A 220 -11.42 -20.77 -5.03
N THR A 221 -11.98 -21.52 -5.97
CA THR A 221 -11.51 -22.86 -6.32
C THR A 221 -10.34 -22.80 -7.31
N GLU A 222 -9.56 -23.87 -7.45
CA GLU A 222 -8.41 -23.93 -8.37
C GLU A 222 -8.79 -23.62 -9.83
N SER A 223 -9.98 -24.01 -10.28
CA SER A 223 -10.47 -23.74 -11.64
C SER A 223 -10.86 -22.29 -11.89
N GLU A 224 -11.13 -21.51 -10.85
CA GLU A 224 -11.56 -20.10 -10.96
C GLU A 224 -10.38 -19.13 -10.91
N MET A 225 -9.22 -19.58 -10.41
CA MET A 225 -8.05 -18.72 -10.24
C MET A 225 -7.22 -18.60 -11.52
N PRO A 226 -6.72 -17.40 -11.87
CA PRO A 226 -5.76 -17.23 -12.95
C PRO A 226 -4.41 -17.88 -12.60
N GLY A 227 -3.57 -18.10 -13.61
CA GLY A 227 -2.22 -18.62 -13.42
C GLY A 227 -1.33 -17.68 -12.60
N PHE A 228 -0.38 -18.25 -11.83
CA PHE A 228 0.49 -17.48 -10.93
C PHE A 228 1.24 -16.35 -11.65
N GLY A 229 1.78 -16.61 -12.85
CA GLY A 229 2.51 -15.60 -13.61
C GLY A 229 1.65 -14.38 -13.96
N ILE A 230 0.38 -14.59 -14.33
CA ILE A 230 -0.55 -13.50 -14.64
C ILE A 230 -0.93 -12.75 -13.36
N SER A 231 -1.19 -13.46 -12.27
CA SER A 231 -1.50 -12.84 -10.98
C SER A 231 -0.33 -12.00 -10.47
N PHE A 232 0.88 -12.56 -10.49
CA PHE A 232 2.10 -11.90 -10.03
C PHE A 232 2.45 -10.70 -10.92
N LEU A 233 2.41 -10.87 -12.24
CA LEU A 233 2.68 -9.78 -13.17
C LEU A 233 1.64 -8.67 -13.00
N THR A 234 0.35 -8.99 -12.91
CA THR A 234 -0.71 -7.99 -12.69
C THR A 234 -0.51 -7.24 -11.37
N ALA A 235 -0.18 -7.96 -10.29
CA ALA A 235 0.07 -7.37 -8.98
C ALA A 235 1.29 -6.44 -8.97
N MET A 236 2.39 -6.89 -9.59
CA MET A 236 3.65 -6.15 -9.64
C MET A 236 3.70 -5.11 -10.76
N LEU A 237 2.75 -5.11 -11.70
CA LEU A 237 2.79 -4.29 -12.91
C LEU A 237 3.03 -2.80 -12.59
N PRO A 238 2.28 -2.15 -11.67
CA PRO A 238 2.50 -0.74 -11.39
C PRO A 238 3.90 -0.46 -10.83
N VAL A 239 4.38 -1.33 -9.93
CA VAL A 239 5.71 -1.20 -9.31
C VAL A 239 6.83 -1.43 -10.31
N ILE A 240 6.69 -2.44 -11.18
CA ILE A 240 7.65 -2.72 -12.24
C ILE A 240 7.74 -1.52 -13.19
N LEU A 241 6.60 -0.98 -13.63
CA LEU A 241 6.58 0.19 -14.52
C LEU A 241 7.21 1.42 -13.86
N MET A 242 6.88 1.71 -12.59
CA MET A 242 7.49 2.81 -11.85
C MET A 242 9.00 2.62 -11.70
N ALA A 243 9.45 1.43 -11.31
CA ALA A 243 10.87 1.13 -11.18
C ALA A 243 11.62 1.27 -12.51
N LEU A 244 11.04 0.79 -13.62
CA LEU A 244 11.62 0.93 -14.96
C LEU A 244 11.77 2.39 -15.37
N VAL A 245 10.73 3.22 -15.19
CA VAL A 245 10.80 4.66 -15.48
C VAL A 245 11.90 5.32 -14.66
N THR A 246 11.99 4.98 -13.38
CA THR A 246 13.02 5.52 -12.47
C THR A 246 14.42 5.14 -12.91
N ILE A 247 14.65 3.87 -13.24
CA ILE A 247 15.95 3.38 -13.71
C ILE A 247 16.31 4.08 -15.02
N MET A 248 15.37 4.23 -15.95
CA MET A 248 15.61 4.97 -17.20
C MET A 248 15.99 6.43 -16.94
N GLN A 249 15.36 7.09 -15.97
CA GLN A 249 15.70 8.46 -15.57
C GLN A 249 17.07 8.54 -14.89
N MET A 250 17.46 7.54 -14.09
CA MET A 250 18.78 7.49 -13.45
C MET A 250 19.91 7.20 -14.44
N VAL A 251 19.67 6.37 -15.46
CA VAL A 251 20.67 5.99 -16.47
C VAL A 251 20.83 7.07 -17.55
N ARG A 252 19.83 7.95 -17.74
CA ARG A 252 19.98 9.07 -18.68
C ARG A 252 21.00 10.09 -18.15
N PRO A 253 22.02 10.45 -18.94
CA PRO A 253 22.95 11.52 -18.57
C PRO A 253 22.18 12.85 -18.43
N LYS A 254 22.53 13.62 -17.39
CA LYS A 254 21.88 14.90 -17.01
C LYS A 254 21.94 16.00 -18.09
N ASP A 255 22.64 15.77 -19.20
CA ASP A 255 22.85 16.73 -20.29
C ASP A 255 22.02 16.45 -21.57
N ALA A 256 21.08 15.52 -21.54
CA ALA A 256 20.11 15.37 -22.62
C ALA A 256 18.92 16.31 -22.39
N GLY A 257 18.98 17.48 -23.02
CA GLY A 257 17.93 18.51 -22.98
C GLY A 257 16.53 18.01 -23.39
N ASP A 258 15.56 18.63 -22.72
CA ASP A 258 14.12 18.75 -23.01
C ASP A 258 13.28 17.46 -23.12
N PRO A 259 12.07 17.39 -22.49
CA PRO A 259 11.18 16.22 -22.55
C PRO A 259 10.62 15.88 -23.96
N GLY A 260 10.98 16.61 -25.01
CA GLY A 260 10.31 16.58 -26.32
C GLY A 260 10.43 15.29 -27.14
N MET A 261 11.39 14.40 -26.86
CA MET A 261 11.67 13.28 -27.78
C MET A 261 10.68 12.11 -27.67
N LEU A 262 10.03 11.91 -26.53
CA LEU A 262 8.96 10.90 -26.38
C LEU A 262 7.60 11.43 -26.86
N TYR A 263 7.33 12.74 -26.71
CA TYR A 263 6.15 13.39 -27.29
C TYR A 263 6.20 13.48 -28.82
N SER A 264 7.41 13.57 -29.41
CA SER A 264 7.59 13.60 -30.86
C SER A 264 7.20 12.29 -31.55
N CYS A 265 7.32 11.12 -30.89
CA CYS A 265 6.87 9.85 -31.48
C CYS A 265 5.35 9.73 -31.55
N SER A 266 4.62 10.24 -30.54
CA SER A 266 3.16 10.35 -30.60
C SER A 266 2.70 11.39 -31.62
N CYS A 267 3.37 12.55 -31.71
CA CYS A 267 3.01 13.59 -32.67
C CYS A 267 3.32 13.18 -34.13
N PHE A 268 4.37 12.36 -34.35
CA PHE A 268 4.70 11.78 -35.66
C PHE A 268 3.64 10.79 -36.16
N TRP A 269 2.93 10.11 -35.24
CA TRP A 269 1.81 9.23 -35.58
C TRP A 269 0.52 10.02 -35.90
N GLU A 270 0.27 11.12 -35.19
CA GLU A 270 -0.91 11.99 -35.41
C GLU A 270 -0.84 12.76 -36.75
N THR A 271 0.36 13.20 -37.17
CA THR A 271 0.53 13.92 -38.45
C THR A 271 0.49 13.03 -39.70
N ARG A 272 0.71 11.71 -39.57
CA ARG A 272 0.51 10.77 -40.69
C ARG A 272 -0.95 10.37 -40.90
N ARG A 273 -1.81 10.49 -39.88
CA ARG A 273 -3.22 10.10 -39.97
C ARG A 273 -4.13 11.17 -40.57
N SER A 274 -3.65 12.42 -40.67
CA SER A 274 -4.36 13.56 -41.29
C SER A 274 -3.98 13.80 -42.77
N ARG A 275 -3.16 12.94 -43.38
CA ARG A 275 -2.76 13.00 -44.80
C ARG A 275 -3.06 11.72 -45.60
N CYS A 276 -4.01 10.89 -45.17
CA CYS A 276 -4.60 9.82 -45.98
C CYS A 276 -6.12 9.95 -45.99
#